data_AF-A0A9E2RS78-F1
#
_entry.id   AF-A0A9E2RS78-F1
#
_cell.length_a   1.000
_cell.length_b   1.000
_cell.length_c   1.000
_cell.angle_alpha   90.00
_cell.angle_beta   90.00
_cell.angle_gamma   90.00
#
_symmetry.space_group_name_H-M   'P 1'
#
loop_
_entity.id
_entity.type
_entity.pdbx_description
1 polymer ?
#
loop_
_entity_poly.entity_id
_entity_poly.type
_entity_poly.pdbx_seq_one_letter_code
_entity_poly.pdbx_strand_id
1 'polypeptide(L)'
;VRTLGQEARIPEFAAVLDRGRKGHREWTEDMFRAWLDKLDGQARGDRLAQLLVQTDVWVWHLLRRAQGHSAAQTHRLMTQAIERLLREDTSTDPASIERGPRQ
;
A
#
# COMPACT_ATOMS: atom_id res chain seq x y z
N VAL A 1 -3.64 4.98 17.60
CA VAL A 1 -3.82 3.59 17.13
C VAL A 1 -3.42 2.66 18.27
N ARG A 2 -4.24 2.55 19.31
CA ARG A 2 -3.97 1.65 20.45
C ARG A 2 -4.51 0.24 20.16
N THR A 3 -5.57 0.17 19.36
CA THR A 3 -6.34 -1.05 19.10
C THR A 3 -5.63 -2.05 18.18
N LEU A 4 -4.87 -1.60 17.17
CA LEU A 4 -4.17 -2.51 16.24
C LEU A 4 -2.97 -3.23 16.88
N GLY A 5 -2.22 -2.54 17.76
CA GLY A 5 -1.15 -3.18 18.55
C GLY A 5 -1.65 -4.09 19.67
N GLN A 6 -2.97 -4.26 19.85
CA GLN A 6 -3.59 -5.17 20.82
C GLN A 6 -4.32 -6.34 20.15
N GLU A 7 -4.30 -6.43 18.81
CA GLU A 7 -4.97 -7.50 18.06
C GLU A 7 -4.52 -8.90 18.49
N ALA A 8 -3.22 -9.09 18.75
CA ALA A 8 -2.70 -10.35 19.27
C ALA A 8 -3.12 -10.66 20.73
N ARG A 9 -3.78 -9.74 21.42
CA ARG A 9 -4.03 -9.80 22.87
C ARG A 9 -5.50 -9.87 23.26
N ILE A 10 -6.44 -9.55 22.37
CA ILE A 10 -7.88 -9.49 22.66
C ILE A 10 -8.67 -10.12 21.49
N PRO A 11 -8.99 -11.43 21.57
CA PRO A 11 -9.72 -12.16 20.53
C PRO A 11 -11.07 -11.55 20.13
N GLU A 12 -11.74 -10.86 21.05
CA GLU A 12 -13.05 -10.24 20.85
C GLU A 12 -13.02 -9.09 19.83
N PHE A 13 -11.84 -8.54 19.52
CA PHE A 13 -11.69 -7.53 18.48
C PHE A 13 -11.53 -8.11 17.08
N ALA A 14 -11.31 -9.42 16.94
CA ALA A 14 -11.07 -10.05 15.63
C ALA A 14 -12.19 -9.75 14.62
N ALA A 15 -13.47 -9.90 15.02
CA ALA A 15 -14.60 -9.66 14.12
C ALA A 15 -14.72 -8.21 13.66
N VAL A 16 -14.43 -7.25 14.54
CA VAL A 16 -14.43 -5.81 14.20
C VAL A 16 -13.26 -5.47 13.28
N LEU A 17 -12.09 -6.06 13.56
CA LEU A 17 -10.88 -5.87 12.75
C LEU A 17 -11.00 -6.52 11.37
N ASP A 18 -11.65 -7.69 11.25
CA ASP A 18 -11.95 -8.32 9.97
C ASP A 18 -12.87 -7.46 9.11
N ARG A 19 -13.90 -6.87 9.72
CA ARG A 19 -14.76 -5.90 9.02
C ARG A 19 -13.95 -4.69 8.54
N GLY A 20 -13.04 -4.20 9.37
CA GLY A 20 -12.11 -3.12 9.01
C GLY A 20 -11.21 -3.51 7.84
N ARG A 21 -10.59 -4.69 7.89
CA ARG A 21 -9.73 -5.22 6.81
C ARG A 21 -10.49 -5.39 5.50
N LYS A 22 -11.71 -5.94 5.56
CA LYS A 22 -12.56 -6.11 4.37
C LYS A 22 -12.91 -4.76 3.76
N GLY A 23 -13.37 -3.81 4.58
CA GLY A 23 -13.69 -2.47 4.10
C GLY A 23 -12.47 -1.72 3.55
N HIS A 24 -11.30 -1.86 4.20
CA HIS A 24 -10.04 -1.31 3.71
C HIS A 24 -9.64 -1.87 2.35
N ARG A 25 -9.81 -3.19 2.17
CA ARG A 25 -9.59 -3.86 0.90
C ARG A 25 -10.51 -3.34 -0.19
N GLU A 26 -11.81 -3.34 0.06
CA GLU A 26 -12.82 -2.88 -0.91
C GLU A 26 -12.57 -1.42 -1.31
N TRP A 27 -12.29 -0.55 -0.34
CA TRP A 27 -11.97 0.85 -0.61
C TRP A 27 -10.67 1.02 -1.41
N THR A 28 -9.62 0.25 -1.09
CA THR A 28 -8.34 0.32 -1.80
C THR A 28 -8.49 -0.18 -3.25
N GLU A 29 -9.23 -1.27 -3.45
CA GLU A 29 -9.54 -1.78 -4.79
C GLU A 29 -10.30 -0.76 -5.63
N ASP A 30 -11.30 -0.08 -5.05
CA ASP A 30 -12.11 0.90 -5.76
C ASP A 30 -11.32 2.20 -6.06
N MET A 31 -10.59 2.72 -5.07
CA MET A 31 -9.83 3.97 -5.22
C MET A 31 -8.73 3.86 -6.28
N PHE A 32 -8.07 2.71 -6.38
CA PHE A 32 -6.99 2.48 -7.34
C PHE A 32 -7.41 1.68 -8.58
N ARG A 33 -8.71 1.49 -8.81
CA ARG A 33 -9.28 0.73 -9.94
C ARG A 33 -8.64 1.09 -11.27
N ALA A 34 -8.50 2.39 -11.58
CA ALA A 34 -7.93 2.86 -12.85
C ALA A 34 -6.47 2.42 -13.10
N TRP A 35 -5.72 2.04 -12.07
CA TRP A 35 -4.39 1.47 -12.18
C TRP A 35 -4.41 -0.06 -12.12
N LEU A 36 -5.25 -0.64 -11.24
CA LEU A 36 -5.37 -2.09 -11.09
C LEU A 36 -5.99 -2.77 -12.32
N ASP A 37 -6.90 -2.10 -13.03
CA ASP A 37 -7.54 -2.64 -14.24
C ASP A 37 -6.57 -2.73 -15.44
N LYS A 38 -5.38 -2.14 -15.33
CA LYS A 38 -4.29 -2.27 -16.32
C LYS A 38 -3.43 -3.51 -16.11
N LEU A 39 -3.65 -4.22 -15.01
CA LEU A 39 -2.89 -5.39 -14.60
C LEU A 39 -3.80 -6.61 -14.55
N ASP A 40 -3.22 -7.79 -14.73
CA ASP A 40 -3.91 -9.06 -14.63
C ASP A 40 -3.18 -10.04 -13.69
N GLY A 41 -3.87 -11.14 -13.39
CA GLY A 41 -3.36 -12.27 -12.61
C GLY A 41 -2.53 -11.87 -11.39
N GLN A 42 -1.30 -12.37 -11.35
CA GLN A 42 -0.37 -12.17 -10.25
C GLN A 42 0.04 -10.70 -10.10
N ALA A 43 0.28 -9.98 -11.20
CA ALA A 43 0.70 -8.57 -11.15
C ALA A 43 -0.35 -7.69 -10.48
N ARG A 44 -1.64 -7.90 -10.79
CA ARG A 44 -2.74 -7.21 -10.12
C ARG A 44 -2.79 -7.54 -8.63
N GLY A 45 -2.63 -8.82 -8.27
CA GLY A 45 -2.62 -9.28 -6.89
C GLY A 45 -1.49 -8.66 -6.06
N ASP A 46 -0.27 -8.70 -6.59
CA ASP A 46 0.92 -8.13 -5.96
C ASP A 46 0.78 -6.61 -5.81
N ARG A 47 0.27 -5.92 -6.83
CA ARG A 47 0.01 -4.48 -6.77
C ARG A 47 -0.98 -4.12 -5.68
N LEU A 48 -2.09 -4.84 -5.60
CA LEU A 48 -3.10 -4.61 -4.58
C LEU A 48 -2.53 -4.85 -3.18
N ALA A 49 -1.75 -5.91 -2.98
CA ALA A 49 -1.11 -6.17 -1.69
C ALA A 49 -0.19 -5.01 -1.25
N GLN A 50 0.59 -4.46 -2.17
CA GLN A 50 1.47 -3.31 -1.89
C GLN A 50 0.67 -2.05 -1.55
N LEU A 51 -0.41 -1.77 -2.29
CA LEU A 51 -1.28 -0.63 -2.01
C LEU A 51 -1.94 -0.75 -0.63
N LEU A 52 -2.42 -1.94 -0.25
CA LEU A 52 -3.02 -2.18 1.06
C LEU A 52 -2.08 -1.86 2.22
N VAL A 53 -0.79 -2.21 2.07
CA VAL A 53 0.25 -1.87 3.06
C VAL A 53 0.44 -0.36 3.13
N GLN A 54 0.59 0.31 1.98
CA GLN A 54 0.82 1.77 1.97
C GLN A 54 -0.39 2.57 2.48
N THR A 55 -1.61 2.07 2.31
CA THR A 55 -2.81 2.72 2.84
C THR A 55 -3.16 2.26 4.25
N ASP A 56 -2.39 1.35 4.84
CA ASP A 56 -2.63 0.88 6.20
C ASP A 56 -2.35 1.96 7.25
N VAL A 57 -3.28 2.12 8.19
CA VAL A 57 -3.20 3.13 9.24
C VAL A 57 -2.01 2.92 10.20
N TRP A 58 -1.48 1.69 10.32
CA TRP A 58 -0.27 1.40 11.08
C TRP A 58 0.98 1.94 10.40
N VAL A 59 1.07 1.88 9.06
CA VAL A 59 2.20 2.48 8.31
C VAL A 59 2.22 4.00 8.52
N TRP A 60 1.05 4.64 8.50
CA TRP A 60 0.91 6.06 8.81
C TRP A 60 1.25 6.39 10.27
N HIS A 61 0.87 5.50 11.19
CA HIS A 61 1.24 5.61 12.60
C HIS A 61 2.75 5.50 12.79
N LEU A 62 3.40 4.54 12.13
CA LEU A 62 4.85 4.32 12.20
C LEU A 62 5.59 5.60 11.77
N LEU A 63 5.25 6.16 10.60
CA LEU A 63 5.89 7.40 10.13
C LEU A 63 5.63 8.59 11.05
N ARG A 64 4.36 8.83 11.41
CA ARG A 64 4.01 10.07 12.12
C ARG A 64 4.34 10.02 13.61
N ARG A 65 4.08 8.90 14.26
CA ARG A 65 4.10 8.79 15.73
C ARG A 65 5.33 8.10 16.26
N ALA A 66 5.78 7.01 15.62
CA ALA A 66 6.98 6.32 16.04
C ALA A 66 8.26 6.98 15.52
N GLN A 67 8.29 7.42 14.25
CA GLN A 67 9.45 8.11 13.67
C GLN A 67 9.40 9.64 13.84
N GLY A 68 8.31 10.19 14.38
CA GLY A 68 8.21 11.61 14.71
C GLY A 68 8.05 12.56 13.52
N HIS A 69 7.70 12.07 12.33
CA HIS A 69 7.43 12.96 11.19
C HIS A 69 6.20 13.85 11.46
N SER A 70 6.27 15.10 11.00
CA SER A 70 5.12 15.99 10.99
C SER A 70 4.03 15.45 10.05
N ALA A 71 2.80 15.95 10.24
CA ALA A 71 1.67 15.64 9.36
C ALA A 71 2.02 15.85 7.87
N ALA A 72 2.65 16.97 7.56
CA ALA A 72 3.02 17.35 6.20
C ALA A 72 4.12 16.44 5.64
N GLN A 73 5.11 16.07 6.45
CA GLN A 73 6.14 15.11 6.02
C GLN A 73 5.54 13.73 5.76
N THR A 74 4.71 13.22 6.66
CA THR A 74 4.03 11.92 6.46
C THR A 74 3.20 11.92 5.18
N HIS A 75 2.40 12.96 4.96
CA HIS A 75 1.60 13.07 3.73
C HIS A 75 2.50 13.03 2.48
N ARG A 76 3.55 13.87 2.43
CA ARG A 76 4.47 13.89 1.29
C ARG A 76 5.15 12.54 1.05
N LEU A 77 5.64 11.88 2.10
CA LEU A 77 6.32 10.59 1.98
C LEU A 77 5.39 9.48 1.48
N MET A 78 4.16 9.41 2.01
CA MET A 78 3.17 8.43 1.57
C MET A 78 2.74 8.66 0.13
N THR A 79 2.45 9.91 -0.24
CA THR A 79 2.11 10.26 -1.63
C THR A 79 3.25 9.87 -2.58
N GLN A 80 4.50 10.20 -2.24
CA GLN A 80 5.66 9.83 -3.06
C GLN A 80 5.80 8.30 -3.22
N ALA A 81 5.61 7.53 -2.16
CA ALA A 81 5.69 6.07 -2.21
C ALA A 81 4.59 5.49 -3.12
N ILE A 82 3.35 5.92 -2.93
CA ILE A 82 2.20 5.46 -3.72
C ILE A 82 2.38 5.87 -5.19
N GLU A 83 2.75 7.11 -5.47
CA GLU A 83 2.94 7.56 -6.84
C GLU A 83 4.07 6.81 -7.57
N ARG A 84 5.19 6.50 -6.88
CA ARG A 84 6.29 5.72 -7.46
C ARG A 84 5.81 4.32 -7.81
N LEU A 85 5.13 3.67 -6.87
CA LEU A 85 4.51 2.37 -7.08
C LEU A 85 3.61 2.39 -8.34
N LEU A 86 2.71 3.38 -8.45
CA LEU A 86 1.80 3.51 -9.60
C LEU A 86 2.50 3.80 -10.93
N ARG A 87 3.69 4.41 -10.93
CA ARG A 87 4.48 4.68 -12.15
C ARG A 87 5.31 3.49 -12.63
N GLU A 88 5.79 2.63 -11.73
CA GLU A 88 6.66 1.50 -12.11
C GLU A 88 5.98 0.54 -13.10
N ASP A 89 4.64 0.42 -13.06
CA ASP A 89 3.89 -0.38 -14.05
C ASP A 89 3.85 0.21 -15.46
N THR A 90 4.01 1.54 -15.61
CA THR A 90 4.09 2.15 -16.95
C THR A 90 5.44 1.92 -17.61
N SER A 91 6.43 1.37 -16.89
CA SER A 91 7.78 1.10 -17.40
C SER A 91 8.04 -0.34 -17.80
N THR A 92 7.05 -1.24 -17.67
CA THR A 92 7.16 -2.64 -18.13
C THR A 92 7.01 -2.72 -19.65
N ASP A 93 7.80 -1.95 -20.37
CA ASP A 93 8.18 -2.27 -21.74
C ASP A 93 9.31 -3.33 -21.64
N PRO A 94 9.08 -4.57 -22.11
CA PRO A 94 10.13 -5.60 -22.12
C PRO A 94 11.40 -5.17 -22.88
N ALA A 95 11.33 -4.15 -23.74
CA ALA A 95 12.50 -3.59 -24.43
C ALA A 95 13.49 -2.81 -23.53
N SER A 96 13.11 -2.49 -22.29
CA SER A 96 13.98 -1.76 -21.35
C SER A 96 14.92 -2.67 -20.54
N ILE A 97 14.63 -3.98 -20.46
CA ILE A 97 15.43 -4.95 -19.68
C ILE A 97 16.70 -5.37 -20.45
N GLU A 98 16.72 -5.28 -21.79
CA GLU A 98 17.85 -5.74 -22.62
C GLU A 98 18.98 -4.72 -22.85
N ARG A 99 18.87 -3.49 -22.33
CA ARG A 99 19.94 -2.48 -22.49
C ARG A 99 20.76 -2.28 -21.22
N GLY A 100 21.30 -3.36 -20.67
CA GLY A 100 22.49 -3.27 -19.81
C GLY A 100 23.73 -2.92 -20.65
N PRO A 101 24.63 -2.02 -20.21
CA PRO A 101 25.74 -1.58 -21.03
C PRO A 101 26.71 -2.74 -21.27
N ARG A 102 26.99 -3.05 -22.53
CA ARG A 102 28.18 -3.81 -22.90
C ARG A 102 29.40 -2.92 -22.63
N GLN A 103 30.12 -3.22 -21.56
CA GLN A 103 31.54 -2.88 -21.41
C GLN A 103 32.29 -4.15 -21.04
#